data_AF-A4GFD0-F1
#
_entry.id   AF-A4GFD0-F1
#
_cell.length_a   1.000
_cell.length_b   1.000
_cell.length_c   1.000
_cell.angle_alpha   90.00
_cell.angle_beta   90.00
_cell.angle_gamma   90.00
#
_symmetry.space_group_name_H-M   'P 1'
#
loop_
_entity.id
_entity.type
_entity.pdbx_description
1 polymer ?
#
loop_
_entity_poly.entity_id
_entity_poly.type
_entity_poly.pdbx_seq_one_letter_code
_entity_poly.pdbx_strand_id
1 'polypeptide(L)'
;MSFNDDLYREGGALGVYSYYYQTKKENFNKVRLTSPIRGQTMTSVNGGHPTPSRLQTPVSMNRMPRLDIMSPHPIEEDLVIPDKELVADAMQRKPLIRPSNLDLWIRVMSQLAGKDKVGKCIQYGLRILIAYSIRARKTQFLNNFKLTGVDFNGKTQDVLRQLVARPELIVVLFLGQFEARFVGLTKMLSVYRQMLRAGTVPTKVLKMLSRISESVGLLQSSEKASTKLQRLKSDWCNFKSLGEICALYYAWFDESLLAYKIGLLDEKTTPNYRKFAVRHEALAWYTNIILGLRAQFEKLSQLSNKENSLKINYQVKQRAKRLVSTIKPDQSPISLYGPLEVTDTKTQLQYSTELKKISKEKYMVQLEILKLLCDFAYDTVNVFHLKIDEPLHLLFGLGAGAISLSKIWIAEKEKTEKELNPCLN
;
A
#
# COMPACT_ATOMS: atom_id res chain seq x y z
N MET A 1 -9.46 41.14 26.05
CA MET A 1 -9.42 40.75 24.62
C MET A 1 -8.14 39.96 24.36
N SER A 2 -8.22 38.65 24.52
CA SER A 2 -7.26 37.65 24.07
C SER A 2 -7.98 36.31 24.23
N PHE A 3 -8.79 35.98 23.24
CA PHE A 3 -9.53 34.73 23.12
C PHE A 3 -9.38 34.35 21.66
N ASN A 4 -8.42 33.48 21.33
CA ASN A 4 -8.49 32.54 20.18
C ASN A 4 -7.21 31.75 19.86
N ASP A 5 -6.07 31.97 20.54
CA ASP A 5 -4.83 31.27 20.12
C ASP A 5 -4.69 29.83 20.66
N ASP A 6 -5.45 29.42 21.69
CA ASP A 6 -5.27 28.09 22.31
C ASP A 6 -6.20 26.98 21.76
N LEU A 7 -7.25 27.32 21.01
CA LEU A 7 -8.14 26.31 20.39
C LEU A 7 -7.49 25.53 19.23
N TYR A 8 -6.31 25.98 18.77
CA TYR A 8 -5.55 25.39 17.67
C TYR A 8 -4.45 24.41 18.13
N ARG A 9 -4.21 24.27 19.44
CA ARG A 9 -3.08 23.49 19.98
C ARG A 9 -3.39 22.04 20.42
N GLU A 10 -4.65 21.64 20.54
CA GLU A 10 -5.02 20.36 21.19
C GLU A 10 -5.48 19.23 20.24
N GLY A 11 -5.08 19.29 18.97
CA GLY A 11 -5.18 18.12 18.09
C GLY A 11 -3.98 17.20 18.33
N GLY A 12 -4.10 16.19 19.18
CA GLY A 12 -3.14 15.08 19.34
C GLY A 12 -3.59 13.82 18.60
N ALA A 13 -2.65 13.17 17.89
CA ALA A 13 -2.69 11.98 17.00
C ALA A 13 -3.86 11.71 16.04
N LEU A 14 -4.91 12.52 15.98
CA LEU A 14 -6.16 12.20 15.26
C LEU A 14 -6.68 13.32 14.35
N GLY A 15 -5.80 14.24 13.95
CA GLY A 15 -6.18 15.51 13.34
C GLY A 15 -5.27 16.62 13.83
N VAL A 16 -3.96 16.39 13.73
CA VAL A 16 -2.94 17.28 14.26
C VAL A 16 -2.43 18.17 13.13
N TYR A 17 -2.79 19.45 13.21
CA TYR A 17 -1.84 20.50 12.85
C TYR A 17 -0.63 20.29 13.75
N SER A 18 0.45 19.74 13.20
CA SER A 18 1.62 19.42 14.00
C SER A 18 2.40 20.69 14.32
N TYR A 19 2.88 20.76 15.55
CA TYR A 19 3.86 21.75 16.01
C TYR A 19 5.18 21.69 15.19
N TYR A 20 5.32 20.74 14.26
CA TYR A 20 6.53 20.48 13.48
C TYR A 20 6.60 21.24 12.16
N TYR A 21 5.53 21.92 11.75
CA TYR A 21 5.54 22.74 10.52
C TYR A 21 6.22 24.08 10.77
N GLN A 22 7.55 24.07 10.81
CA GLN A 22 8.34 25.30 10.69
C GLN A 22 8.34 25.76 9.25
N THR A 23 7.42 26.65 8.89
CA THR A 23 7.59 27.51 7.71
C THR A 23 8.57 28.65 8.03
N LYS A 24 9.85 28.32 8.29
CA LYS A 24 10.91 29.33 8.26
C LYS A 24 11.35 29.53 6.81
N LYS A 25 11.11 30.74 6.30
CA LYS A 25 11.43 31.23 4.94
C LYS A 25 12.89 30.99 4.53
N GLU A 26 13.79 30.81 5.49
CA GLU A 26 15.24 30.70 5.30
C GLU A 26 15.73 29.34 4.77
N ASN A 27 14.96 28.26 4.93
CA ASN A 27 15.42 26.92 4.50
C ASN A 27 15.18 26.63 3.01
N PHE A 28 14.31 27.37 2.33
CA PHE A 28 14.04 27.18 0.91
C PHE A 28 15.19 27.67 0.00
N ASN A 29 15.99 28.63 0.47
CA ASN A 29 17.12 29.17 -0.30
C ASN A 29 18.41 28.34 -0.13
N LYS A 30 18.51 27.49 0.89
CA LYS A 30 19.71 26.63 1.09
C LYS A 30 19.71 25.37 0.23
N VAL A 31 18.55 24.87 -0.21
CA VAL A 31 18.45 23.66 -1.04
C VAL A 31 18.73 23.95 -2.53
N ARG A 32 18.83 25.22 -2.94
CA ARG A 32 19.18 25.62 -4.32
C ARG A 32 20.67 25.84 -4.58
N LEU A 33 21.55 25.67 -3.58
CA LEU A 33 22.97 26.08 -3.70
C LEU A 33 24.01 24.98 -3.46
N THR A 34 23.64 23.70 -3.44
CA THR A 34 24.62 22.61 -3.36
C THR A 34 24.52 21.67 -4.56
N SER A 35 24.99 22.17 -5.70
CA SER A 35 25.47 21.34 -6.80
C SER A 35 26.71 22.01 -7.40
N PRO A 36 27.93 21.55 -7.09
CA PRO A 36 29.09 21.92 -7.88
C PRO A 36 29.26 20.90 -9.00
N ILE A 37 28.62 21.17 -10.14
CA ILE A 37 29.20 20.80 -11.43
C ILE A 37 29.85 22.08 -11.95
N ARG A 38 31.17 22.18 -11.78
CA ARG A 38 31.99 23.15 -12.50
C ARG A 38 33.25 22.45 -12.94
N GLY A 39 33.33 22.19 -14.24
CA GLY A 39 34.54 21.73 -14.89
C GLY A 39 35.60 22.83 -14.88
N GLN A 40 36.85 22.43 -14.66
CA GLN A 40 38.01 23.17 -15.13
C GLN A 40 39.07 22.20 -15.65
N THR A 41 39.75 22.74 -16.65
CA THR A 41 40.64 22.17 -17.64
C THR A 41 42.06 21.93 -17.10
N MET A 42 42.66 20.85 -17.59
CA MET A 42 44.08 20.59 -17.91
C MET A 42 45.16 21.52 -17.32
N THR A 43 46.11 20.93 -16.59
CA THR A 43 47.55 21.18 -16.75
C THR A 43 48.35 19.91 -16.41
N SER A 44 49.25 19.58 -17.33
CA SER A 44 50.25 18.50 -17.31
C SER A 44 51.44 18.87 -16.41
N VAL A 45 52.01 17.93 -15.65
CA VAL A 45 53.47 17.76 -15.45
C VAL A 45 53.79 16.30 -15.03
N ASN A 46 54.84 15.78 -15.67
CA ASN A 46 55.57 14.52 -15.52
C ASN A 46 56.01 14.10 -14.10
N GLY A 47 56.24 12.78 -13.93
CA GLY A 47 57.43 12.30 -13.19
C GLY A 47 57.31 10.97 -12.43
N GLY A 48 57.95 9.92 -12.97
CA GLY A 48 58.85 9.05 -12.19
C GLY A 48 58.30 7.81 -11.45
N HIS A 49 58.48 6.65 -12.08
CA HIS A 49 58.63 5.31 -11.45
C HIS A 49 59.91 5.23 -10.57
N PRO A 50 60.02 4.32 -9.56
CA PRO A 50 60.36 2.91 -9.83
C PRO A 50 59.74 1.84 -8.91
N THR A 51 59.66 0.64 -9.48
CA THR A 51 59.42 -0.70 -8.91
C THR A 51 60.59 -1.20 -8.05
N PRO A 52 60.39 -2.27 -7.25
CA PRO A 52 61.13 -3.51 -7.55
C PRO A 52 60.37 -4.84 -7.34
N SER A 53 60.71 -5.78 -8.23
CA SER A 53 61.03 -7.23 -8.02
C SER A 53 60.00 -8.15 -7.35
N ARG A 54 59.33 -9.08 -8.07
CA ARG A 54 59.78 -10.37 -8.64
C ARG A 54 60.13 -11.45 -7.60
N LEU A 55 59.30 -12.50 -7.55
CA LEU A 55 59.75 -13.89 -7.39
C LEU A 55 58.75 -14.83 -8.10
N GLN A 56 59.30 -15.63 -9.01
CA GLN A 56 58.66 -16.67 -9.79
C GLN A 56 58.94 -18.02 -9.14
N THR A 57 57.98 -18.93 -9.16
CA THR A 57 58.24 -20.38 -9.22
C THR A 57 57.15 -21.05 -10.06
N PRO A 58 57.51 -21.85 -11.09
CA PRO A 58 56.57 -22.63 -11.87
C PRO A 58 56.46 -24.06 -11.30
N VAL A 59 55.24 -24.59 -11.20
CA VAL A 59 55.03 -26.03 -11.09
C VAL A 59 54.05 -26.46 -12.16
N SER A 60 54.63 -27.14 -13.15
CA SER A 60 53.98 -28.02 -14.11
C SER A 60 53.41 -29.23 -13.39
N MET A 61 52.17 -29.63 -13.69
CA MET A 61 51.85 -31.04 -13.98
C MET A 61 50.39 -31.23 -14.43
N ASN A 62 50.29 -31.85 -15.60
CA ASN A 62 49.31 -32.84 -16.04
C ASN A 62 47.81 -32.47 -16.11
N ARG A 63 47.42 -32.16 -17.35
CA ARG A 63 46.08 -32.41 -17.91
C ARG A 63 45.61 -33.83 -17.59
N MET A 64 44.51 -33.94 -16.84
CA MET A 64 43.64 -35.11 -16.92
C MET A 64 42.70 -34.98 -18.13
N PRO A 65 42.31 -36.11 -18.77
CA PRO A 65 41.39 -36.11 -19.90
C PRO A 65 40.00 -35.61 -19.48
N ARG A 66 39.46 -34.67 -20.26
CA ARG A 66 38.07 -34.22 -20.19
C ARG A 66 37.15 -35.42 -20.41
N LEU A 67 36.38 -35.78 -19.40
CA LEU A 67 35.08 -36.41 -19.61
C LEU A 67 34.15 -35.32 -20.14
N ASP A 68 33.83 -35.37 -21.44
CA ASP A 68 32.74 -34.60 -22.04
C ASP A 68 31.41 -35.12 -21.50
N ILE A 69 31.10 -34.74 -20.26
CA ILE A 69 29.72 -34.72 -19.76
C ILE A 69 29.09 -33.51 -20.42
N MET A 70 28.21 -33.79 -21.38
CA MET A 70 27.39 -32.82 -22.13
C MET A 70 27.17 -31.53 -21.35
N SER A 71 27.89 -30.49 -21.75
CA SER A 71 27.62 -29.12 -21.33
C SER A 71 26.15 -28.81 -21.60
N PRO A 72 25.34 -28.39 -20.61
CA PRO A 72 24.03 -27.87 -20.91
C PRO A 72 24.26 -26.58 -21.71
N HIS A 73 23.99 -26.62 -23.02
CA HIS A 73 23.87 -25.40 -23.79
C HIS A 73 22.91 -24.46 -23.05
N PRO A 74 23.27 -23.19 -22.80
CA PRO A 74 22.30 -22.20 -22.39
C PRO A 74 21.39 -22.00 -23.60
N ILE A 75 20.27 -22.71 -23.60
CA ILE A 75 19.20 -22.49 -24.57
C ILE A 75 18.50 -21.20 -24.14
N GLU A 76 19.08 -20.07 -24.52
CA GLU A 76 18.34 -18.87 -24.89
C GLU A 76 17.69 -19.14 -26.26
N GLU A 77 16.77 -20.10 -26.33
CA GLU A 77 15.75 -20.07 -27.36
C GLU A 77 14.62 -19.22 -26.80
N ASP A 78 14.42 -18.07 -27.43
CA ASP A 78 13.27 -17.20 -27.26
C ASP A 78 11.98 -18.03 -27.32
N LEU A 79 11.50 -18.39 -26.14
CA LEU A 79 10.14 -18.86 -25.93
C LEU A 79 9.22 -17.67 -26.16
N VAL A 80 8.88 -17.44 -27.43
CA VAL A 80 7.68 -16.69 -27.79
C VAL A 80 6.51 -17.51 -27.28
N ILE A 81 6.05 -17.20 -26.07
CA ILE A 81 4.71 -17.56 -25.63
C ILE A 81 3.79 -16.94 -26.69
N PRO A 82 2.98 -17.71 -27.43
CA PRO A 82 2.07 -17.15 -28.42
C PRO A 82 0.95 -16.43 -27.68
N ASP A 83 1.20 -15.18 -27.28
CA ASP A 83 0.24 -14.35 -26.56
C ASP A 83 -0.88 -13.82 -27.47
N LYS A 84 -0.75 -13.98 -28.81
CA LYS A 84 -1.58 -13.25 -29.77
C LYS A 84 -2.39 -14.09 -30.77
N GLU A 85 -1.95 -15.27 -31.19
CA GLU A 85 -2.61 -15.97 -32.31
C GLU A 85 -3.71 -16.98 -31.90
N LEU A 86 -3.64 -17.59 -30.71
CA LEU A 86 -4.66 -18.55 -30.25
C LEU A 86 -5.97 -17.89 -29.75
N VAL A 87 -6.05 -16.56 -29.74
CA VAL A 87 -7.27 -15.81 -29.36
C VAL A 87 -8.16 -15.51 -30.58
N ALA A 88 -7.60 -15.53 -31.79
CA ALA A 88 -8.32 -15.18 -33.02
C ALA A 88 -9.36 -16.24 -33.43
N ASP A 89 -9.08 -17.53 -33.24
CA ASP A 89 -10.00 -18.61 -33.63
C ASP A 89 -11.13 -18.89 -32.62
N ALA A 90 -11.18 -18.19 -31.49
CA ALA A 90 -12.30 -18.24 -30.55
C ALA A 90 -13.35 -17.13 -30.81
N MET A 91 -13.27 -16.41 -31.94
CA MET A 91 -14.14 -15.28 -32.29
C MET A 91 -15.52 -15.70 -32.82
N GLN A 92 -16.29 -16.38 -31.96
CA GLN A 92 -17.76 -16.26 -31.93
C GLN A 92 -18.24 -16.02 -30.49
N ARG A 93 -17.47 -15.27 -29.69
CA ARG A 93 -17.90 -14.86 -28.35
C ARG A 93 -18.85 -13.68 -28.46
N LYS A 94 -20.06 -13.85 -27.89
CA LYS A 94 -21.00 -12.75 -27.61
C LYS A 94 -20.24 -11.53 -27.08
N PRO A 95 -20.64 -10.29 -27.44
CA PRO A 95 -19.97 -9.09 -26.95
C PRO A 95 -19.93 -9.13 -25.42
N LEU A 96 -18.72 -9.08 -24.86
CA LEU A 96 -18.53 -9.03 -23.40
C LEU A 96 -19.26 -7.80 -22.87
N ILE A 97 -20.26 -8.04 -22.01
CA ILE A 97 -20.97 -6.96 -21.35
C ILE A 97 -20.02 -6.38 -20.31
N ARG A 98 -19.60 -5.12 -20.53
CA ARG A 98 -18.76 -4.38 -19.58
C ARG A 98 -19.64 -3.70 -18.54
N PRO A 99 -19.28 -3.74 -17.25
CA PRO A 99 -20.03 -3.02 -16.23
C PRO A 99 -19.96 -1.51 -16.43
N SER A 100 -21.06 -0.81 -16.16
CA SER A 100 -21.07 0.65 -16.12
C SER A 100 -20.18 1.16 -14.98
N ASN A 101 -19.42 2.23 -15.23
CA ASN A 101 -18.57 2.86 -14.20
C ASN A 101 -19.41 3.39 -13.03
N LEU A 102 -20.65 3.84 -13.28
CA LEU A 102 -21.55 4.34 -12.24
C LEU A 102 -22.03 3.20 -11.34
N ASP A 103 -22.43 2.07 -11.94
CA ASP A 103 -22.84 0.88 -11.18
C ASP A 103 -21.69 0.36 -10.32
N LEU A 104 -20.47 0.38 -10.86
CA LEU A 104 -19.27 0.02 -10.13
C LEU A 104 -19.02 0.96 -8.94
N TRP A 105 -19.18 2.28 -9.14
CA TRP A 105 -19.13 3.25 -8.04
C TRP A 105 -20.18 2.98 -6.96
N ILE A 106 -21.43 2.71 -7.34
CA ILE A 106 -22.50 2.36 -6.39
C ILE A 106 -22.13 1.10 -5.61
N ARG A 107 -21.60 0.06 -6.28
CA ARG A 107 -21.16 -1.18 -5.63
C ARG A 107 -19.99 -0.97 -4.68
N VAL A 108 -19.01 -0.16 -5.06
CA VAL A 108 -17.91 0.22 -4.14
C VAL A 108 -18.46 0.96 -2.93
N MET A 109 -19.39 1.90 -3.13
CA MET A 109 -20.00 2.68 -2.05
C MET A 109 -20.99 1.90 -1.20
N SER A 110 -21.54 0.77 -1.67
CA SER A 110 -22.41 -0.08 -0.86
C SER A 110 -21.61 -0.88 0.18
N GLN A 111 -20.32 -1.13 -0.09
CA GLN A 111 -19.43 -1.85 0.83
C GLN A 111 -18.88 -0.96 1.94
N LEU A 112 -18.84 -1.49 3.16
CA LEU A 112 -18.25 -0.81 4.32
C LEU A 112 -16.78 -0.41 4.08
N ALA A 113 -16.00 -1.33 3.49
CA ALA A 113 -14.60 -1.08 3.14
C ALA A 113 -14.45 0.04 2.10
N GLY A 114 -15.33 0.08 1.08
CA GLY A 114 -15.32 1.12 0.06
C GLY A 114 -15.63 2.50 0.64
N LYS A 115 -16.63 2.61 1.52
CA LYS A 115 -16.95 3.85 2.25
C LYS A 115 -15.76 4.38 3.06
N ASP A 116 -15.04 3.51 3.79
CA ASP A 116 -13.83 3.93 4.52
C ASP A 116 -12.73 4.42 3.57
N LYS A 117 -12.48 3.74 2.44
CA LYS A 117 -11.42 4.15 1.50
C LYS A 117 -11.75 5.45 0.78
N VAL A 118 -12.99 5.63 0.34
CA VAL A 118 -13.46 6.90 -0.23
C VAL A 118 -13.36 8.02 0.81
N GLY A 119 -13.79 7.76 2.04
CA GLY A 119 -13.63 8.68 3.16
C GLY A 119 -12.16 9.05 3.39
N LYS A 120 -11.23 8.10 3.33
CA LYS A 120 -9.79 8.36 3.45
C LYS A 120 -9.31 9.27 2.32
N CYS A 121 -9.64 8.97 1.07
CA CYS A 121 -9.27 9.80 -0.09
C CYS A 121 -9.79 11.23 0.03
N ILE A 122 -11.07 11.41 0.36
CA ILE A 122 -11.68 12.73 0.54
C ILE A 122 -11.01 13.46 1.71
N GLN A 123 -10.79 12.79 2.85
CA GLN A 123 -10.16 13.38 4.03
C GLN A 123 -8.76 13.93 3.70
N TYR A 124 -7.90 13.13 3.08
CA TYR A 124 -6.54 13.56 2.75
C TYR A 124 -6.51 14.55 1.58
N GLY A 125 -7.39 14.40 0.58
CA GLY A 125 -7.55 15.38 -0.50
C GLY A 125 -7.96 16.76 0.02
N LEU A 126 -8.95 16.81 0.92
CA LEU A 126 -9.37 18.05 1.58
C LEU A 126 -8.25 18.64 2.44
N ARG A 127 -7.50 17.83 3.18
CA ARG A 127 -6.35 18.32 3.97
C ARG A 127 -5.28 18.95 3.09
N ILE A 128 -4.98 18.36 1.93
CA ILE A 128 -4.04 18.94 0.96
C ILE A 128 -4.58 20.27 0.45
N LEU A 129 -5.86 20.34 0.07
CA LEU A 129 -6.48 21.59 -0.38
C LEU A 129 -6.45 22.68 0.69
N ILE A 130 -6.71 22.33 1.96
CA ILE A 130 -6.60 23.26 3.10
C ILE A 130 -5.15 23.73 3.30
N ALA A 131 -4.17 22.83 3.22
CA ALA A 131 -2.76 23.20 3.34
C ALA A 131 -2.34 24.17 2.22
N TYR A 132 -2.79 23.93 0.98
CA TYR A 132 -2.57 24.85 -0.13
C TYR A 132 -3.35 26.15 0.02
N SER A 133 -4.60 26.15 0.52
CA SER A 133 -5.39 27.37 0.72
C SER A 133 -4.73 28.28 1.76
N ILE A 134 -4.25 27.71 2.86
CA ILE A 134 -3.55 28.44 3.92
C ILE A 134 -2.24 29.02 3.39
N ARG A 135 -1.50 28.24 2.59
CA ARG A 135 -0.27 28.71 1.94
C ARG A 135 -0.57 29.84 0.95
N ALA A 136 -1.61 29.71 0.14
CA ALA A 136 -2.04 30.73 -0.82
C ALA A 136 -2.40 32.03 -0.09
N ARG A 137 -3.21 31.97 0.98
CA ARG A 137 -3.58 33.15 1.79
C ARG A 137 -2.36 33.82 2.43
N LYS A 138 -1.37 33.05 2.89
CA LYS A 138 -0.13 33.56 3.51
C LYS A 138 0.87 34.15 2.52
N THR A 139 0.61 34.08 1.21
CA THR A 139 1.46 34.70 0.19
C THR A 139 1.45 36.23 0.37
N GLN A 140 2.60 36.90 0.19
CA GLN A 140 2.74 38.36 0.38
C GLN A 140 1.69 39.18 -0.38
N PHE A 141 1.23 38.68 -1.54
CA PHE A 141 0.17 39.30 -2.30
C PHE A 141 -1.15 39.39 -1.52
N LEU A 142 -1.66 38.25 -1.02
CA LEU A 142 -2.97 38.19 -0.34
C LEU A 142 -2.93 38.67 1.11
N ASN A 143 -1.77 38.60 1.77
CA ASN A 143 -1.63 38.98 3.18
C ASN A 143 -1.66 40.51 3.43
N ASN A 144 -1.40 41.31 2.38
CA ASN A 144 -1.43 42.77 2.45
C ASN A 144 -2.84 43.35 2.34
N PHE A 145 -3.80 42.59 1.83
CA PHE A 145 -5.19 43.02 1.73
C PHE A 145 -5.90 42.83 3.08
N LYS A 146 -5.75 43.81 3.97
CA LYS A 146 -6.53 43.87 5.20
C LYS A 146 -7.97 44.29 4.89
N LEU A 147 -8.94 43.63 5.53
CA LEU A 147 -10.38 43.94 5.47
C LEU A 147 -10.75 45.34 6.04
N THR A 148 -9.76 46.14 6.44
CA THR A 148 -9.89 47.43 7.16
C THR A 148 -10.53 48.56 6.36
N GLY A 149 -11.10 48.30 5.18
CA GLY A 149 -11.74 49.32 4.34
C GLY A 149 -13.06 48.89 3.71
N VAL A 150 -13.66 47.78 4.14
CA VAL A 150 -15.00 47.37 3.72
C VAL A 150 -15.95 47.59 4.88
N ASP A 151 -16.92 48.49 4.70
CA ASP A 151 -17.98 48.72 5.66
C ASP A 151 -19.08 47.67 5.45
N PHE A 152 -19.07 46.63 6.27
CA PHE A 152 -20.06 45.54 6.22
C PHE A 152 -21.42 45.95 6.80
N ASN A 153 -21.56 47.16 7.35
CA ASN A 153 -22.83 47.67 7.87
C ASN A 153 -23.64 48.49 6.83
N GLY A 154 -23.09 48.69 5.63
CA GLY A 154 -23.79 49.39 4.53
C GLY A 154 -24.88 48.56 3.84
N LYS A 155 -25.57 49.17 2.87
CA LYS A 155 -26.52 48.45 2.01
C LYS A 155 -25.80 47.34 1.25
N THR A 156 -26.45 46.17 1.10
CA THR A 156 -25.88 44.98 0.45
C THR A 156 -25.32 45.26 -0.95
N GLN A 157 -25.89 46.22 -1.68
CA GLN A 157 -25.42 46.63 -3.00
C GLN A 157 -24.06 47.35 -2.97
N ASP A 158 -23.79 48.15 -1.94
CA ASP A 158 -22.52 48.87 -1.79
C ASP A 158 -21.40 47.93 -1.39
N VAL A 159 -21.70 46.96 -0.51
CA VAL A 159 -20.77 45.86 -0.17
C VAL A 159 -20.46 45.01 -1.39
N LEU A 160 -21.47 44.68 -2.22
CA LEU A 160 -21.26 43.89 -3.43
C LEU A 160 -20.42 44.66 -4.46
N ARG A 161 -20.67 45.96 -4.65
CA ARG A 161 -19.90 46.81 -5.57
C ARG A 161 -18.44 46.95 -5.12
N GLN A 162 -18.20 47.09 -3.81
CA GLN A 162 -16.86 47.11 -3.23
C GLN A 162 -16.14 45.76 -3.33
N LEU A 163 -16.86 44.64 -3.20
CA LEU A 163 -16.31 43.29 -3.42
C LEU A 163 -15.93 43.05 -4.88
N VAL A 164 -16.80 43.41 -5.82
CA VAL A 164 -16.54 43.24 -7.27
C VAL A 164 -15.39 44.14 -7.73
N ALA A 165 -15.28 45.35 -7.18
CA ALA A 165 -14.17 46.25 -7.46
C ALA A 165 -12.81 45.78 -6.88
N ARG A 166 -12.81 44.80 -5.95
CA ARG A 166 -11.62 44.24 -5.30
C ARG A 166 -11.71 42.71 -5.27
N PRO A 167 -11.52 42.03 -6.40
CA PRO A 167 -11.66 40.57 -6.49
C PRO A 167 -10.72 39.81 -5.53
N GLU A 168 -9.61 40.42 -5.10
CA GLU A 168 -8.68 39.85 -4.12
C GLU A 168 -9.35 39.62 -2.77
N LEU A 169 -10.27 40.49 -2.34
CA LEU A 169 -11.04 40.31 -1.11
C LEU A 169 -12.02 39.14 -1.23
N ILE A 170 -12.62 38.94 -2.40
CA ILE A 170 -13.46 37.77 -2.68
C ILE A 170 -12.64 36.49 -2.52
N VAL A 171 -11.42 36.47 -3.05
CA VAL A 171 -10.51 35.32 -2.93
C VAL A 171 -10.14 35.07 -1.47
N VAL A 172 -9.79 36.11 -0.69
CA VAL A 172 -9.45 35.97 0.73
C VAL A 172 -10.65 35.47 1.55
N LEU A 173 -11.85 36.03 1.32
CA LEU A 173 -13.08 35.60 1.99
C LEU A 173 -13.47 34.16 1.62
N PHE A 174 -13.37 33.81 0.34
CA PHE A 174 -13.62 32.45 -0.14
C PHE A 174 -12.64 31.46 0.49
N LEU A 175 -11.34 31.76 0.50
CA LEU A 175 -10.33 30.91 1.13
C LEU A 175 -10.55 30.80 2.64
N GLY A 176 -10.92 31.89 3.32
CA GLY A 176 -11.26 31.88 4.75
C GLY A 176 -12.48 31.01 5.06
N GLN A 177 -13.55 31.15 4.27
CA GLN A 177 -14.75 30.35 4.43
C GLN A 177 -14.50 28.88 4.07
N PHE A 178 -13.71 28.62 3.04
CA PHE A 178 -13.26 27.30 2.65
C PHE A 178 -12.52 26.64 3.81
N GLU A 179 -11.51 27.29 4.38
CA GLU A 179 -10.76 26.76 5.53
C GLU A 179 -11.68 26.45 6.72
N ALA A 180 -12.54 27.39 7.13
CA ALA A 180 -13.42 27.21 8.28
C ALA A 180 -14.37 26.02 8.10
N ARG A 181 -14.99 25.89 6.92
CA ARG A 181 -15.96 24.83 6.62
C ARG A 181 -15.28 23.47 6.44
N PHE A 182 -14.18 23.41 5.70
CA PHE A 182 -13.53 22.15 5.36
C PHE A 182 -12.67 21.60 6.51
N VAL A 183 -12.13 22.43 7.41
CA VAL A 183 -11.50 21.95 8.65
C VAL A 183 -12.51 21.17 9.50
N GLY A 184 -13.72 21.70 9.68
CA GLY A 184 -14.80 20.98 10.38
C GLY A 184 -15.15 19.66 9.68
N LEU A 185 -15.29 19.69 8.36
CA LEU A 185 -15.59 18.49 7.56
C LEU A 185 -14.52 17.40 7.69
N THR A 186 -13.23 17.76 7.67
CA THR A 186 -12.14 16.78 7.81
C THR A 186 -12.12 16.12 9.19
N LYS A 187 -12.50 16.84 10.26
CA LYS A 187 -12.67 16.27 11.61
C LYS A 187 -13.84 15.29 11.64
N MET A 188 -15.00 15.69 11.12
CA MET A 188 -16.18 14.82 11.04
C MET A 188 -15.92 13.56 10.22
N LEU A 189 -15.19 13.68 9.11
CA LEU A 189 -14.83 12.55 8.26
C LEU A 189 -13.87 11.58 8.96
N SER A 190 -12.97 12.09 9.81
CA SER A 190 -12.13 11.25 10.65
C SER A 190 -12.93 10.49 11.70
N VAL A 191 -13.92 11.13 12.34
CA VAL A 191 -14.83 10.48 13.30
C VAL A 191 -15.68 9.43 12.60
N TYR A 192 -16.25 9.77 11.45
CA TYR A 192 -17.02 8.86 10.61
C TYR A 192 -16.23 7.58 10.28
N ARG A 193 -14.98 7.72 9.84
CA ARG A 193 -14.13 6.55 9.54
C ARG A 193 -13.83 5.70 10.77
N GLN A 194 -13.66 6.31 11.95
CA GLN A 194 -13.52 5.56 13.19
C GLN A 194 -14.81 4.82 13.55
N MET A 195 -15.98 5.45 13.38
CA MET A 195 -17.27 4.79 13.57
C MET A 195 -17.45 3.59 12.63
N LEU A 196 -17.00 3.68 11.37
CA LEU A 196 -17.04 2.54 10.44
C LEU A 196 -16.17 1.35 10.88
N ARG A 197 -15.15 1.57 11.71
CA ARG A 197 -14.23 0.54 12.21
C ARG A 197 -14.57 0.08 13.64
N ALA A 198 -15.41 0.82 14.34
CA ALA A 198 -15.84 0.52 15.70
C ALA A 198 -16.76 -0.72 15.74
N GLY A 199 -16.85 -1.35 16.90
CA GLY A 199 -17.64 -2.55 17.13
C GLY A 199 -16.87 -3.86 16.89
N THR A 200 -15.56 -3.78 16.65
CA THR A 200 -14.72 -4.98 16.46
C THR A 200 -14.04 -5.44 17.75
N VAL A 201 -13.93 -4.59 18.77
CA VAL A 201 -13.33 -4.96 20.05
C VAL A 201 -14.05 -6.13 20.73
N PRO A 202 -15.38 -6.14 20.90
CA PRO A 202 -16.06 -7.24 21.60
C PRO A 202 -15.81 -8.60 20.96
N THR A 203 -15.88 -8.67 19.63
CA THR A 203 -15.63 -9.92 18.89
C THR A 203 -14.18 -10.38 18.99
N LYS A 204 -13.22 -9.46 18.96
CA LYS A 204 -11.79 -9.78 19.15
C LYS A 204 -11.48 -10.24 20.57
N VAL A 205 -12.09 -9.63 21.58
CA VAL A 205 -11.95 -10.02 22.99
C VAL A 205 -12.51 -11.42 23.19
N LEU A 206 -13.73 -11.70 22.70
CA LEU A 206 -14.34 -13.04 22.79
C LEU A 206 -13.47 -14.11 22.12
N LYS A 207 -12.90 -13.81 20.96
CA LYS A 207 -11.97 -14.72 20.27
C LYS A 207 -10.66 -14.93 21.03
N MET A 208 -10.16 -13.89 21.71
CA MET A 208 -8.98 -14.04 22.57
C MET A 208 -9.30 -14.90 23.79
N LEU A 209 -10.47 -14.67 24.41
CA LEU A 209 -10.93 -15.45 25.55
C LEU A 209 -11.15 -16.93 25.21
N SER A 210 -11.76 -17.23 24.06
CA SER A 210 -11.94 -18.62 23.62
C SER A 210 -10.58 -19.31 23.46
N ARG A 211 -9.60 -18.62 22.88
CA ARG A 211 -8.24 -19.14 22.72
C ARG A 211 -7.49 -19.34 24.03
N ILE A 212 -7.67 -18.43 24.99
CA ILE A 212 -7.15 -18.58 26.36
C ILE A 212 -7.80 -19.81 27.01
N SER A 213 -9.11 -19.98 26.87
CA SER A 213 -9.83 -21.15 27.38
C SER A 213 -9.33 -22.46 26.77
N GLU A 214 -9.11 -22.50 25.44
CA GLU A 214 -8.51 -23.64 24.75
C GLU A 214 -7.10 -23.95 25.29
N SER A 215 -6.31 -22.90 25.54
CA SER A 215 -4.95 -23.03 26.09
C SER A 215 -4.96 -23.58 27.52
N VAL A 216 -5.92 -23.15 28.36
CA VAL A 216 -6.12 -23.67 29.72
C VAL A 216 -6.57 -25.13 29.67
N GLY A 217 -7.47 -25.49 28.75
CA GLY A 217 -7.88 -26.89 28.54
C GLY A 217 -6.73 -27.80 28.13
N LEU A 218 -5.83 -27.32 27.26
CA LEU A 218 -4.60 -28.05 26.89
C LEU A 218 -3.66 -28.26 28.08
N LEU A 219 -3.55 -27.27 28.97
CA LEU A 219 -2.75 -27.38 30.20
C LEU A 219 -3.32 -28.40 31.18
N GLN A 220 -4.65 -28.49 31.28
CA GLN A 220 -5.39 -29.45 32.11
C GLN A 220 -5.42 -30.88 31.54
N SER A 221 -5.13 -31.08 30.26
CA SER A 221 -5.11 -32.40 29.63
C SER A 221 -4.07 -33.36 30.27
N SER A 222 -4.26 -34.67 30.17
CA SER A 222 -3.33 -35.68 30.72
C SER A 222 -2.02 -35.85 29.92
N GLU A 223 -1.71 -34.97 28.96
CA GLU A 223 -0.52 -35.12 28.11
C GLU A 223 0.80 -34.85 28.86
N LYS A 224 1.92 -35.38 28.32
CA LYS A 224 3.27 -35.12 28.83
C LYS A 224 3.58 -33.62 28.79
N ALA A 225 4.22 -33.11 29.85
CA ALA A 225 4.52 -31.68 30.03
C ALA A 225 5.32 -31.05 28.86
N SER A 226 6.24 -31.81 28.26
CA SER A 226 7.03 -31.35 27.11
C SER A 226 6.18 -31.12 25.85
N THR A 227 5.23 -32.02 25.57
CA THR A 227 4.31 -31.91 24.43
C THR A 227 3.33 -30.76 24.61
N LYS A 228 2.87 -30.52 25.85
CA LYS A 228 2.02 -29.36 26.21
C LYS A 228 2.71 -28.04 25.92
N LEU A 229 3.94 -27.86 26.40
CA LEU A 229 4.68 -26.62 26.20
C LEU A 229 4.98 -26.37 24.72
N GLN A 230 5.30 -27.42 23.96
CA GLN A 230 5.55 -27.29 22.53
C GLN A 230 4.31 -26.86 21.76
N ARG A 231 3.13 -27.42 22.08
CA ARG A 231 1.85 -27.02 21.48
C ARG A 231 1.45 -25.60 21.88
N LEU A 232 1.59 -25.24 23.15
CA LEU A 232 1.31 -23.87 23.61
C LEU A 232 2.24 -22.86 22.91
N LYS A 233 3.52 -23.20 22.77
CA LYS A 233 4.49 -22.38 22.03
C LYS A 233 4.12 -22.28 20.55
N SER A 234 3.73 -23.36 19.88
CA SER A 234 3.30 -23.28 18.47
C SER A 234 2.04 -22.45 18.30
N ASP A 235 1.14 -22.50 19.28
CA ASP A 235 -0.14 -21.82 19.21
C ASP A 235 -0.05 -20.34 19.53
N TRP A 236 0.80 -19.92 20.48
CA TRP A 236 0.96 -18.51 20.87
C TRP A 236 2.14 -17.80 20.21
N CYS A 237 3.27 -18.49 20.01
CA CYS A 237 4.47 -17.93 19.42
C CYS A 237 4.50 -18.08 17.89
N ASN A 238 3.37 -17.78 17.24
CA ASN A 238 3.29 -17.71 15.79
C ASN A 238 2.88 -16.29 15.35
N PHE A 239 3.22 -15.94 14.09
CA PHE A 239 2.93 -14.61 13.55
C PHE A 239 1.44 -14.30 13.46
N LYS A 240 0.60 -15.33 13.32
CA LYS A 240 -0.86 -15.17 13.30
C LYS A 240 -1.38 -14.66 14.64
N SER A 241 -0.88 -15.20 15.74
CA SER A 241 -1.23 -14.80 17.12
C SER A 241 -0.77 -13.40 17.40
N LEU A 242 0.47 -13.09 17.03
CA LEU A 242 1.01 -11.74 17.16
C LEU A 242 0.14 -10.72 16.39
N GLY A 243 -0.27 -11.06 15.16
CA GLY A 243 -1.19 -10.24 14.38
C GLY A 243 -2.57 -10.07 15.04
N GLU A 244 -3.13 -11.12 15.63
CA GLU A 244 -4.40 -11.05 16.35
C GLU A 244 -4.31 -10.19 17.63
N ILE A 245 -3.22 -10.32 18.39
CA ILE A 245 -2.94 -9.50 19.58
C ILE A 245 -2.76 -8.03 19.17
N CYS A 246 -1.92 -7.73 18.17
CA CYS A 246 -1.74 -6.37 17.68
C CYS A 246 -3.03 -5.77 17.11
N ALA A 247 -3.88 -6.57 16.46
CA ALA A 247 -5.15 -6.12 15.93
C ALA A 247 -6.21 -5.87 17.04
N LEU A 248 -6.17 -6.62 18.14
CA LEU A 248 -6.97 -6.33 19.34
C LEU A 248 -6.46 -5.06 20.03
N TYR A 249 -5.15 -4.96 20.23
CA TYR A 249 -4.49 -3.82 20.83
C TYR A 249 -4.81 -2.52 20.07
N TYR A 250 -4.72 -2.55 18.73
CA TYR A 250 -5.14 -1.43 17.88
C TYR A 250 -6.61 -1.06 18.04
N ALA A 251 -7.51 -2.04 17.93
CA ALA A 251 -8.95 -1.82 18.01
C ALA A 251 -9.35 -1.22 19.37
N TRP A 252 -8.71 -1.68 20.45
CA TRP A 252 -8.94 -1.16 21.80
C TRP A 252 -8.70 0.35 21.88
N PHE A 253 -7.53 0.83 21.40
CA PHE A 253 -7.22 2.25 21.46
C PHE A 253 -8.00 3.08 20.43
N ASP A 254 -8.27 2.57 19.22
CA ASP A 254 -9.09 3.30 18.24
C ASP A 254 -10.52 3.53 18.76
N GLU A 255 -11.14 2.52 19.39
CA GLU A 255 -12.47 2.66 20.00
C GLU A 255 -12.43 3.52 21.28
N SER A 256 -11.38 3.43 22.10
CA SER A 256 -11.21 4.31 23.27
C SER A 256 -11.11 5.78 22.85
N LEU A 257 -10.38 6.07 21.75
CA LEU A 257 -10.26 7.41 21.20
C LEU A 257 -11.56 7.90 20.56
N LEU A 258 -12.34 6.99 19.97
CA LEU A 258 -13.69 7.32 19.51
C LEU A 258 -14.58 7.71 20.70
N ALA A 259 -14.51 6.99 21.82
CA ALA A 259 -15.29 7.31 23.03
C ALA A 259 -15.00 8.72 23.56
N TYR A 260 -13.74 9.18 23.50
CA TYR A 260 -13.40 10.57 23.78
C TYR A 260 -14.01 11.56 22.78
N LYS A 261 -13.98 11.24 21.48
CA LYS A 261 -14.48 12.14 20.41
C LYS A 261 -15.99 12.33 20.43
N ILE A 262 -16.75 11.32 20.86
CA ILE A 262 -18.21 11.40 20.99
C ILE A 262 -18.65 11.90 22.37
N GLY A 263 -17.71 12.17 23.28
CA GLY A 263 -18.01 12.67 24.63
C GLY A 263 -18.50 11.61 25.62
N LEU A 264 -18.34 10.32 25.34
CA LEU A 264 -18.59 9.27 26.33
C LEU A 264 -17.53 9.28 27.45
N LEU A 265 -16.27 9.57 27.08
CA LEU A 265 -15.19 9.80 28.03
C LEU A 265 -14.85 11.29 28.03
N ASP A 266 -14.91 11.91 29.20
CA ASP A 266 -14.56 13.32 29.33
C ASP A 266 -13.04 13.49 29.38
N GLU A 267 -12.52 14.33 28.50
CA GLU A 267 -11.12 14.70 28.44
C GLU A 267 -10.61 15.29 29.76
N LYS A 268 -11.47 15.99 30.50
CA LYS A 268 -11.10 16.59 31.79
C LYS A 268 -10.85 15.55 32.88
N THR A 269 -11.59 14.43 32.84
CA THR A 269 -11.52 13.40 33.88
C THR A 269 -10.30 12.50 33.73
N THR A 270 -9.87 12.23 32.49
CA THR A 270 -8.83 11.24 32.19
C THR A 270 -7.83 11.71 31.11
N PRO A 271 -7.20 12.89 31.27
CA PRO A 271 -6.32 13.46 30.23
C PRO A 271 -5.09 12.59 29.98
N ASN A 272 -4.58 11.91 31.01
CA ASN A 272 -3.44 11.01 30.90
C ASN A 272 -3.77 9.77 30.06
N TYR A 273 -4.98 9.21 30.22
CA TYR A 273 -5.40 8.06 29.42
C TYR A 273 -5.59 8.45 27.95
N ARG A 274 -6.17 9.62 27.66
CA ARG A 274 -6.24 10.14 26.27
C ARG A 274 -4.85 10.24 25.63
N LYS A 275 -3.88 10.87 26.30
CA LYS A 275 -2.49 11.00 25.79
C LYS A 275 -1.83 9.64 25.57
N PHE A 276 -2.06 8.70 26.49
CA PHE A 276 -1.58 7.33 26.38
C PHE A 276 -2.21 6.61 25.18
N ALA A 277 -3.54 6.64 25.06
CA ALA A 277 -4.28 6.01 23.97
C ALA A 277 -3.87 6.55 22.59
N VAL A 278 -3.71 7.87 22.47
CA VAL A 278 -3.20 8.58 21.27
C VAL A 278 -1.85 8.01 20.82
N ARG A 279 -0.91 7.81 21.75
CA ARG A 279 0.42 7.25 21.42
C ARG A 279 0.35 5.78 21.06
N HIS A 280 -0.40 5.00 21.83
CA HIS A 280 -0.47 3.56 21.63
C HIS A 280 -1.30 3.16 20.42
N GLU A 281 -2.30 3.94 20.00
CA GLU A 281 -2.99 3.74 18.71
C GLU A 281 -2.02 3.88 17.54
N ALA A 282 -1.21 4.95 17.53
CA ALA A 282 -0.21 5.16 16.48
C ALA A 282 0.85 4.04 16.45
N LEU A 283 1.37 3.63 17.62
CA LEU A 283 2.33 2.52 17.71
C LEU A 283 1.71 1.17 17.29
N ALA A 284 0.46 0.91 17.69
CA ALA A 284 -0.26 -0.30 17.33
C ALA A 284 -0.50 -0.37 15.82
N TRP A 285 -0.92 0.73 15.22
CA TRP A 285 -1.12 0.85 13.79
C TRP A 285 0.19 0.67 13.02
N TYR A 286 1.27 1.32 13.47
CA TYR A 286 2.59 1.17 12.90
C TYR A 286 3.09 -0.29 12.94
N THR A 287 2.89 -0.97 14.06
CA THR A 287 3.23 -2.40 14.20
C THR A 287 2.40 -3.28 13.27
N ASN A 288 1.10 -2.99 13.13
CA ASN A 288 0.23 -3.68 12.17
C ASN A 288 0.68 -3.49 10.72
N ILE A 289 1.19 -2.30 10.36
CA ILE A 289 1.76 -2.05 9.03
C ILE A 289 2.98 -2.94 8.79
N ILE A 290 3.91 -3.01 9.75
CA ILE A 290 5.13 -3.83 9.64
C ILE A 290 4.78 -5.32 9.49
N LEU A 291 3.87 -5.82 10.34
CA LEU A 291 3.38 -7.21 10.25
C LEU A 291 2.68 -7.46 8.91
N GLY A 292 1.88 -6.50 8.44
CA GLY A 292 1.21 -6.54 7.15
C GLY A 292 2.21 -6.62 5.98
N LEU A 293 3.26 -5.78 6.00
CA LEU A 293 4.30 -5.77 4.96
C LEU A 293 4.98 -7.13 4.86
N ARG A 294 5.43 -7.67 6.00
CA ARG A 294 6.05 -9.00 6.05
C ARG A 294 5.12 -10.07 5.45
N ALA A 295 3.86 -10.10 5.87
CA ALA A 295 2.88 -11.06 5.38
C ALA A 295 2.66 -10.96 3.86
N GLN A 296 2.66 -9.74 3.30
CA GLN A 296 2.55 -9.55 1.85
C GLN A 296 3.82 -9.97 1.10
N PHE A 297 5.01 -9.70 1.64
CA PHE A 297 6.26 -10.18 1.04
C PHE A 297 6.35 -11.70 1.03
N GLU A 298 5.94 -12.35 2.11
CA GLU A 298 5.86 -13.82 2.17
C GLU A 298 4.87 -14.36 1.14
N LYS A 299 3.69 -13.75 1.03
CA LYS A 299 2.70 -14.11 0.01
C LYS A 299 3.23 -13.93 -1.41
N LEU A 300 3.96 -12.84 -1.67
CA LEU A 300 4.60 -12.58 -2.96
C LEU A 300 5.65 -13.65 -3.29
N SER A 301 6.47 -14.03 -2.31
CA SER A 301 7.46 -15.11 -2.45
C SER A 301 6.77 -16.45 -2.76
N GLN A 302 5.71 -16.80 -2.03
CA GLN A 302 4.93 -18.02 -2.28
C GLN A 302 4.31 -18.02 -3.69
N LEU A 303 3.74 -16.90 -4.15
CA LEU A 303 3.21 -16.77 -5.51
C LEU A 303 4.31 -16.87 -6.56
N SER A 304 5.51 -16.35 -6.27
CA SER A 304 6.65 -16.47 -7.18
C SER A 304 7.15 -17.90 -7.29
N ASN A 305 7.19 -18.63 -6.17
CA ASN A 305 7.55 -20.05 -6.16
C ASN A 305 6.50 -20.88 -6.92
N LYS A 306 5.21 -20.56 -6.75
CA LYS A 306 4.12 -21.19 -7.51
C LYS A 306 4.27 -20.95 -9.02
N GLU A 307 4.51 -19.70 -9.43
CA GLU A 307 4.74 -19.39 -10.85
C GLU A 307 5.93 -20.16 -11.42
N ASN A 308 7.06 -20.18 -10.71
CA ASN A 308 8.26 -20.90 -11.14
C ASN A 308 8.01 -22.41 -11.24
N SER A 309 7.33 -23.00 -10.25
CA SER A 309 6.96 -24.43 -10.28
C SER A 309 6.03 -24.75 -11.47
N LEU A 310 5.11 -23.84 -11.81
CA LEU A 310 4.20 -24.00 -12.94
C LEU A 310 4.95 -23.95 -14.27
N LYS A 311 5.88 -22.99 -14.42
CA LYS A 311 6.76 -22.88 -15.60
C LYS A 311 7.64 -24.11 -15.75
N ILE A 312 8.25 -24.59 -14.68
CA ILE A 312 9.09 -25.80 -14.69
C ILE A 312 8.24 -27.02 -15.08
N ASN A 313 7.07 -27.21 -14.47
CA ASN A 313 6.18 -28.33 -14.80
C ASN A 313 5.75 -28.30 -16.27
N TYR A 314 5.49 -27.11 -16.81
CA TYR A 314 5.18 -26.94 -18.22
C TYR A 314 6.38 -27.30 -19.12
N GLN A 315 7.57 -26.80 -18.79
CA GLN A 315 8.80 -27.11 -19.52
C GLN A 315 9.13 -28.61 -19.49
N VAL A 316 8.99 -29.25 -18.33
CA VAL A 316 9.20 -30.70 -18.17
C VAL A 316 8.21 -31.48 -19.03
N LYS A 317 6.92 -31.10 -19.03
CA LYS A 317 5.92 -31.73 -19.91
C LYS A 317 6.25 -31.55 -21.39
N GLN A 318 6.67 -30.36 -21.81
CA GLN A 318 7.09 -30.12 -23.20
C GLN A 318 8.32 -30.95 -23.57
N ARG A 319 9.34 -31.02 -22.70
CA ARG A 319 10.55 -31.81 -22.94
C ARG A 319 10.25 -33.31 -22.98
N ALA A 320 9.44 -33.83 -22.05
CA ALA A 320 9.01 -35.22 -22.05
C ALA A 320 8.23 -35.55 -23.34
N LYS A 321 7.34 -34.66 -23.79
CA LYS A 321 6.62 -34.82 -25.06
C LYS A 321 7.58 -34.88 -26.26
N ARG A 322 8.58 -33.98 -26.34
CA ARG A 322 9.60 -33.99 -27.39
C ARG A 322 10.39 -35.31 -27.40
N LEU A 323 10.83 -35.78 -26.23
CA LEU A 323 11.57 -37.05 -26.10
C LEU A 323 10.72 -38.25 -26.54
N VAL A 324 9.46 -38.34 -26.09
CA VAL A 324 8.53 -39.40 -26.52
C VAL A 324 8.29 -39.36 -28.02
N SER A 325 8.16 -38.17 -28.62
CA SER A 325 7.98 -38.04 -30.08
C SER A 325 9.25 -38.38 -30.89
N THR A 326 10.43 -38.30 -30.28
CA THR A 326 11.71 -38.65 -30.93
C THR A 326 12.01 -40.15 -30.86
N ILE A 327 11.40 -40.87 -29.89
CA ILE A 327 11.42 -42.33 -29.85
C ILE A 327 10.47 -42.85 -30.95
N LYS A 328 10.99 -42.98 -32.17
CA LYS A 328 10.28 -43.63 -33.27
C LYS A 328 10.13 -45.14 -33.00
N PRO A 329 9.00 -45.76 -33.38
CA PRO A 329 8.65 -47.14 -33.03
C PRO A 329 9.14 -48.11 -34.11
N ASP A 330 10.44 -48.25 -34.34
CA ASP A 330 10.91 -49.26 -35.31
C ASP A 330 10.95 -50.69 -34.74
N GLN A 331 10.61 -50.92 -33.45
CA GLN A 331 10.58 -52.26 -32.84
C GLN A 331 9.51 -52.48 -31.74
N SER A 332 8.30 -51.94 -31.86
CA SER A 332 7.21 -52.32 -30.94
C SER A 332 5.82 -52.27 -31.58
N PRO A 333 5.01 -53.35 -31.53
CA PRO A 333 3.73 -53.47 -32.25
C PRO A 333 2.55 -52.81 -31.53
N ILE A 334 2.79 -51.87 -30.61
CA ILE A 334 1.73 -51.16 -29.88
C ILE A 334 1.62 -49.76 -30.46
N SER A 335 0.67 -49.61 -31.38
CA SER A 335 0.28 -48.33 -31.98
C SER A 335 -0.46 -47.47 -30.94
N LEU A 336 0.28 -46.69 -30.16
CA LEU A 336 -0.26 -45.61 -29.32
C LEU A 336 -0.68 -44.42 -30.19
N TYR A 337 -1.62 -44.62 -31.11
CA TYR A 337 -2.33 -43.54 -31.79
C TYR A 337 -3.49 -43.06 -30.90
N GLY A 338 -3.19 -42.10 -30.04
CA GLY A 338 -4.18 -41.14 -29.53
C GLY A 338 -3.87 -39.76 -30.13
N PRO A 339 -4.87 -38.91 -30.43
CA PRO A 339 -4.64 -37.61 -31.06
C PRO A 339 -3.89 -36.67 -30.10
N LEU A 340 -2.56 -36.59 -30.24
CA LEU A 340 -1.69 -35.77 -29.41
C LEU A 340 -1.85 -34.25 -29.64
N GLU A 341 -2.60 -33.83 -30.66
CA GLU A 341 -2.80 -32.42 -31.02
C GLU A 341 -4.00 -31.78 -30.30
N VAL A 342 -5.09 -32.51 -30.07
CA VAL A 342 -6.34 -31.95 -29.48
C VAL A 342 -6.23 -31.76 -27.97
N THR A 343 -5.35 -32.50 -27.29
CA THR A 343 -5.08 -32.36 -25.85
C THR A 343 -4.16 -31.17 -25.56
N ASP A 344 -3.41 -30.70 -26.57
CA ASP A 344 -2.38 -29.68 -26.42
C ASP A 344 -2.97 -28.28 -26.20
N THR A 345 -4.00 -27.92 -26.98
CA THR A 345 -4.68 -26.63 -26.87
C THR A 345 -5.42 -26.46 -25.55
N LYS A 346 -6.12 -27.49 -25.06
CA LYS A 346 -6.81 -27.44 -23.75
C LYS A 346 -5.82 -27.32 -22.59
N THR A 347 -4.74 -28.09 -22.63
CA THR A 347 -3.72 -28.07 -21.57
C THR A 347 -2.97 -26.73 -21.58
N GLN A 348 -2.59 -26.21 -22.75
CA GLN A 348 -1.96 -24.91 -22.91
C GLN A 348 -2.89 -23.74 -22.50
N LEU A 349 -4.19 -23.84 -22.81
CA LEU A 349 -5.19 -22.87 -22.37
C LEU A 349 -5.32 -22.87 -20.84
N GLN A 350 -5.37 -24.04 -20.20
CA GLN A 350 -5.37 -24.17 -18.73
C GLN A 350 -4.09 -23.58 -18.11
N TYR A 351 -2.91 -23.86 -18.66
CA TYR A 351 -1.67 -23.25 -18.20
C TYR A 351 -1.67 -21.73 -18.34
N SER A 352 -2.11 -21.20 -19.48
CA SER A 352 -2.16 -19.76 -19.71
C SER A 352 -3.15 -19.03 -18.79
N THR A 353 -4.28 -19.68 -18.46
CA THR A 353 -5.28 -19.12 -17.55
C THR A 353 -4.80 -19.14 -16.10
N GLU A 354 -4.14 -20.22 -15.67
CA GLU A 354 -3.51 -20.30 -14.35
C GLU A 354 -2.36 -19.29 -14.20
N LEU A 355 -1.52 -19.12 -15.22
CA LEU A 355 -0.45 -18.13 -15.22
C LEU A 355 -1.01 -16.70 -15.15
N LYS A 356 -2.06 -16.39 -15.91
CA LYS A 356 -2.77 -15.10 -15.84
C LYS A 356 -3.35 -14.86 -14.46
N LYS A 357 -3.92 -15.89 -13.82
CA LYS A 357 -4.44 -15.80 -12.45
C LYS A 357 -3.33 -15.50 -11.44
N ILE A 358 -2.20 -16.21 -11.50
CA ILE A 358 -1.05 -15.98 -10.61
C ILE A 358 -0.47 -14.58 -10.81
N SER A 359 -0.28 -14.14 -12.07
CA SER A 359 0.22 -12.80 -12.40
C SER A 359 -0.70 -11.71 -11.84
N LYS A 360 -2.01 -11.90 -11.96
CA LYS A 360 -3.00 -11.00 -11.37
C LYS A 360 -2.96 -10.98 -9.84
N GLU A 361 -2.85 -12.14 -9.20
CA GLU A 361 -2.70 -12.22 -7.75
C GLU A 361 -1.42 -11.52 -7.28
N LYS A 362 -0.30 -11.66 -8.01
CA LYS A 362 0.94 -10.93 -7.76
C LYS A 362 0.75 -9.42 -7.85
N TYR A 363 0.08 -8.94 -8.90
CA TYR A 363 -0.24 -7.52 -9.05
C TYR A 363 -1.07 -6.98 -7.87
N MET A 364 -2.08 -7.73 -7.42
CA MET A 364 -2.89 -7.34 -6.26
C MET A 364 -2.10 -7.31 -4.94
N VAL A 365 -1.11 -8.20 -4.79
CA VAL A 365 -0.19 -8.20 -3.65
C VAL A 365 0.78 -7.02 -3.72
N GLN A 366 1.32 -6.71 -4.90
CA GLN A 366 2.18 -5.55 -5.11
C GLN A 366 1.47 -4.23 -4.80
N LEU A 367 0.20 -4.08 -5.19
CA LEU A 367 -0.61 -2.91 -4.80
C LEU A 367 -0.78 -2.81 -3.28
N GLU A 368 -0.97 -3.93 -2.57
CA GLU A 368 -1.05 -3.93 -1.11
C GLU A 368 0.28 -3.56 -0.46
N ILE A 369 1.40 -4.05 -0.99
CA ILE A 369 2.75 -3.66 -0.54
C ILE A 369 2.94 -2.16 -0.73
N LEU A 370 2.65 -1.61 -1.91
CA LEU A 370 2.83 -0.19 -2.20
C LEU A 370 1.98 0.68 -1.26
N LYS A 371 0.72 0.30 -1.05
CA LYS A 371 -0.16 0.96 -0.08
C LYS A 371 0.43 0.94 1.32
N LEU A 372 0.89 -0.22 1.80
CA LEU A 372 1.48 -0.36 3.13
C LEU A 372 2.80 0.41 3.25
N LEU A 373 3.58 0.57 2.18
CA LEU A 373 4.77 1.43 2.15
C LEU A 373 4.39 2.91 2.27
N CYS A 374 3.32 3.35 1.61
CA CYS A 374 2.79 4.70 1.78
C CYS A 374 2.30 4.94 3.22
N ASP A 375 1.54 4.01 3.79
CA ASP A 375 1.10 4.08 5.20
C ASP A 375 2.32 4.05 6.15
N PHE A 376 3.33 3.23 5.87
CA PHE A 376 4.58 3.17 6.64
C PHE A 376 5.32 4.52 6.64
N ALA A 377 5.49 5.14 5.47
CA ALA A 377 6.13 6.45 5.35
C ALA A 377 5.32 7.52 6.09
N TYR A 378 3.99 7.49 5.98
CA TYR A 378 3.09 8.41 6.68
C TYR A 378 3.21 8.29 8.20
N ASP A 379 3.19 7.07 8.74
CA ASP A 379 3.18 6.84 10.19
C ASP A 379 4.56 6.91 10.83
N THR A 380 5.64 6.67 10.08
CA THR A 380 7.02 6.89 10.56
C THR A 380 7.22 8.34 11.01
N VAL A 381 6.65 9.31 10.29
CA VAL A 381 6.66 10.74 10.66
C VAL A 381 5.97 10.96 12.00
N ASN A 382 4.82 10.33 12.22
CA ASN A 382 4.02 10.48 13.43
C ASN A 382 4.69 9.82 14.64
N VAL A 383 5.24 8.61 14.47
CA VAL A 383 5.84 7.80 15.55
C VAL A 383 7.20 8.34 15.97
N PHE A 384 8.07 8.69 15.04
CA PHE A 384 9.44 9.17 15.32
C PHE A 384 9.55 10.69 15.36
N HIS A 385 8.45 11.41 15.16
CA HIS A 385 8.41 12.87 15.12
C HIS A 385 9.41 13.47 14.11
N LEU A 386 9.52 12.84 12.93
CA LEU A 386 10.38 13.33 11.85
C LEU A 386 9.82 14.63 11.27
N LYS A 387 10.70 15.57 10.91
CA LYS A 387 10.30 16.83 10.29
C LYS A 387 10.24 16.64 8.78
N ILE A 388 9.02 16.61 8.22
CA ILE A 388 8.75 16.56 6.78
C ILE A 388 7.78 17.68 6.41
N ASP A 389 7.85 18.16 5.16
CA ASP A 389 6.89 19.13 4.62
C ASP A 389 5.45 18.60 4.67
N GLU A 390 4.51 19.44 5.10
CA GLU A 390 3.10 19.06 5.33
C GLU A 390 2.43 18.45 4.10
N PRO A 391 2.54 19.05 2.89
CA PRO A 391 1.92 18.48 1.70
C PRO A 391 2.52 17.13 1.33
N LEU A 392 3.85 16.96 1.48
CA LEU A 392 4.52 15.69 1.19
C LEU A 392 4.05 14.59 2.16
N HIS A 393 3.92 14.91 3.44
CA HIS A 393 3.35 13.99 4.42
C HIS A 393 1.92 13.60 4.07
N LEU A 394 1.06 14.57 3.74
CA LEU A 394 -0.33 14.32 3.36
C LEU A 394 -0.47 13.54 2.05
N LEU A 395 0.47 13.69 1.11
CA LEU A 395 0.50 12.93 -0.14
C LEU A 395 0.71 11.43 0.10
N PHE A 396 1.50 11.01 1.09
CA PHE A 396 1.59 9.59 1.45
C PHE A 396 0.25 9.04 1.96
N GLY A 397 -0.47 9.82 2.78
CA GLY A 397 -1.80 9.46 3.26
C GLY A 397 -2.84 9.35 2.14
N LEU A 398 -2.80 10.29 1.17
CA LEU A 398 -3.65 10.26 -0.02
C LEU A 398 -3.29 9.07 -0.93
N GLY A 399 -2.00 8.84 -1.17
CA GLY A 399 -1.50 7.73 -1.98
C GLY A 399 -1.96 6.38 -1.46
N ALA A 400 -1.82 6.13 -0.15
CA ALA A 400 -2.34 4.92 0.47
C ALA A 400 -3.87 4.77 0.32
N GLY A 401 -4.61 5.88 0.44
CA GLY A 401 -6.05 5.92 0.19
C GLY A 401 -6.40 5.55 -1.26
N ALA A 402 -5.76 6.20 -2.22
CA ALA A 402 -5.99 6.02 -3.65
C ALA A 402 -5.68 4.59 -4.09
N ILE A 403 -4.52 4.03 -3.70
CA ILE A 403 -4.16 2.65 -4.02
C ILE A 403 -5.16 1.66 -3.40
N SER A 404 -5.60 1.89 -2.16
CA SER A 404 -6.61 1.06 -1.51
C SER A 404 -7.95 1.09 -2.26
N LEU A 405 -8.36 2.26 -2.75
CA LEU A 405 -9.59 2.43 -3.51
C LEU A 405 -9.49 1.76 -4.89
N SER A 406 -8.37 1.93 -5.60
CA SER A 406 -8.10 1.25 -6.87
C SER A 406 -8.16 -0.26 -6.73
N LYS A 407 -7.65 -0.82 -5.63
CA LYS A 407 -7.72 -2.26 -5.34
C LYS A 407 -9.17 -2.76 -5.22
N ILE A 408 -10.02 -2.04 -4.46
CA ILE A 408 -11.44 -2.40 -4.31
C ILE A 408 -12.16 -2.27 -5.65
N TRP A 409 -11.86 -1.20 -6.41
CA TRP A 409 -12.41 -0.98 -7.74
C TRP A 409 -12.11 -2.15 -8.70
N ILE A 410 -10.86 -2.62 -8.73
CA ILE A 410 -10.44 -3.76 -9.57
C ILE A 410 -11.17 -5.04 -9.15
N ALA A 411 -11.29 -5.28 -7.84
CA ALA A 411 -11.98 -6.47 -7.32
C ALA A 411 -13.48 -6.46 -7.66
N GLU A 412 -14.16 -5.33 -7.49
CA GLU A 412 -15.58 -5.20 -7.81
C GLU A 412 -15.86 -5.24 -9.31
N LYS A 413 -14.95 -4.67 -10.12
CA LYS A 413 -15.03 -4.77 -11.57
C LYS A 413 -15.00 -6.23 -12.01
N GLU A 414 -14.07 -7.02 -11.49
CA GLU A 414 -13.98 -8.45 -11.79
C GLU A 414 -15.22 -9.22 -11.34
N LYS A 415 -15.71 -8.94 -10.12
CA LYS A 415 -16.90 -9.61 -9.60
C LYS A 415 -18.11 -9.35 -10.51
N THR A 416 -18.28 -8.09 -10.92
CA THR A 416 -19.39 -7.69 -11.79
C THR A 416 -19.23 -8.24 -13.20
N GLU A 417 -18.01 -8.29 -13.75
CA GLU A 417 -17.73 -8.92 -15.05
C GLU A 417 -18.05 -10.43 -15.05
N LYS A 418 -17.80 -11.14 -13.94
CA LYS A 418 -18.17 -12.55 -13.76
C LYS A 418 -19.68 -12.75 -13.64
N GLU A 419 -20.37 -11.87 -12.94
CA GLU A 419 -21.85 -11.89 -12.82
C GLU A 419 -22.53 -11.61 -14.16
N LEU A 420 -22.00 -10.68 -14.96
CA LEU A 420 -22.55 -10.32 -16.27
C LEU A 420 -22.24 -11.34 -17.36
N ASN A 421 -21.17 -12.11 -17.21
CA ASN A 421 -20.74 -13.10 -18.21
C ASN A 421 -20.52 -14.49 -17.56
N PRO A 422 -21.58 -15.13 -17.05
CA PRO A 422 -21.47 -16.41 -16.33
C PRO A 422 -20.96 -17.55 -17.22
N CYS A 423 -21.11 -17.44 -18.55
CA CYS A 423 -20.72 -18.46 -19.53
C CYS A 423 -19.23 -18.41 -19.95
N LEU A 424 -18.39 -17.57 -19.33
CA LEU A 424 -16.97 -17.40 -19.70
C LEU A 424 -15.96 -18.14 -18.78
N ASN A 425 -16.43 -18.88 -17.77
CA ASN A 425 -15.56 -19.65 -16.86
C ASN A 425 -15.61 -21.14 -17.10
#